data_AF-A0A382Q690-F1
#
_entry.id   AF-A0A382Q690-F1
#
_cell.length_a   1.000
_cell.length_b   1.000
_cell.length_c   1.000
_cell.angle_alpha   90.00
_cell.angle_beta   90.00
_cell.angle_gamma   90.00
#
_symmetry.space_group_name_H-M   'P 1'
#
loop_
_entity.id
_entity.type
_entity.pdbx_description
1 polymer ?
#
loop_
_entity_poly.entity_id
_entity_poly.type
_entity_poly.pdbx_seq_one_letter_code
_entity_poly.pdbx_strand_id
1 'polypeptide(L)'
;MSRLFKLSVNLLFLLSVVAGFTGDAVAQNSQPAGLSTDEQKIVNYVMDEFAKSKAGKPNFSPRMAGEIQQKLGITITPQMVPSIERAVVTELKKIEMTYNQLDKGSKAPAFDLPAMAGGNVKLSDLKGKVVVVNFWATWCPPCLQEMPGLNEVYNAYKDKGVEVLG
;
A
#
# COMPACT_ATOMS: atom_id res chain seq x y z
N MET A 1 -57.15 1.73 -25.98
CA MET A 1 -56.01 2.11 -26.87
C MET A 1 -54.98 3.00 -26.17
N SER A 2 -54.62 2.76 -24.90
CA SER A 2 -53.71 3.69 -24.18
C SER A 2 -53.02 3.10 -22.94
N ARG A 3 -52.87 1.77 -22.83
CA ARG A 3 -52.08 1.13 -21.76
C ARG A 3 -50.95 0.21 -22.25
N LEU A 4 -50.99 -0.25 -23.51
CA LEU A 4 -49.89 -1.03 -24.13
C LEU A 4 -48.71 -0.16 -24.61
N PHE A 5 -48.93 1.13 -24.88
CA PHE A 5 -47.87 2.05 -25.31
C PHE A 5 -46.97 2.54 -24.16
N LYS A 6 -47.45 2.48 -22.91
CA LYS A 6 -46.72 2.95 -21.71
C LYS A 6 -45.72 1.93 -21.15
N LEU A 7 -45.88 0.64 -21.49
CA LEU A 7 -44.94 -0.41 -21.08
C LEU A 7 -43.67 -0.44 -21.95
N SER A 8 -43.78 -0.03 -23.22
CA SER A 8 -42.66 -0.07 -24.17
C SER A 8 -41.64 1.06 -23.90
N VAL A 9 -42.09 2.24 -23.48
CA VAL A 9 -41.20 3.37 -23.16
C VAL A 9 -40.42 3.15 -21.86
N ASN A 10 -41.04 2.56 -20.84
CA ASN A 10 -40.36 2.28 -19.56
C ASN A 10 -39.35 1.13 -19.67
N LEU A 11 -39.61 0.13 -20.54
CA LEU A 11 -38.67 -0.96 -20.78
C LEU A 11 -37.49 -0.53 -21.67
N LEU A 12 -37.71 0.39 -22.63
CA LEU A 12 -36.61 1.03 -23.36
C LEU A 12 -35.78 1.96 -22.47
N PHE A 13 -36.40 2.71 -21.55
CA PHE A 13 -35.66 3.55 -20.60
C PHE A 13 -34.81 2.72 -19.63
N LEU A 14 -35.30 1.55 -19.19
CA LEU A 14 -34.54 0.63 -18.34
C LEU A 14 -33.37 -0.05 -19.08
N LEU A 15 -33.48 -0.27 -20.40
CA LEU A 15 -32.39 -0.81 -21.21
C LEU A 15 -31.30 0.24 -21.52
N SER A 16 -31.63 1.54 -21.59
CA SER A 16 -30.61 2.60 -21.78
C SER A 16 -29.76 2.86 -20.54
N VAL A 17 -30.26 2.58 -19.33
CA VAL A 17 -29.46 2.74 -18.09
C VAL A 17 -28.39 1.64 -17.95
N VAL A 18 -28.53 0.51 -18.66
CA VAL A 18 -27.59 -0.62 -18.58
C VAL A 18 -26.49 -0.56 -19.67
N ALA A 19 -26.60 0.32 -20.67
CA ALA A 19 -25.72 0.31 -21.85
C ALA A 19 -24.88 1.58 -22.08
N GLY A 20 -24.85 2.54 -21.15
CA GLY A 20 -23.97 3.71 -21.21
C GLY A 20 -22.93 3.67 -20.10
N PHE A 21 -21.65 3.73 -20.47
CA PHE A 21 -20.44 3.73 -19.61
C PHE A 21 -19.72 2.38 -19.42
N THR A 22 -19.34 1.74 -20.52
CA THR A 22 -18.02 1.11 -20.62
C THR A 22 -17.12 2.01 -21.48
N GLY A 23 -15.98 2.45 -20.94
CA GLY A 23 -14.89 3.08 -21.70
C GLY A 23 -14.39 4.40 -21.14
N ASP A 24 -13.20 4.35 -20.57
CA ASP A 24 -12.21 5.43 -20.45
C ASP A 24 -12.38 6.51 -19.38
N ALA A 25 -11.93 6.18 -18.16
CA ALA A 25 -11.28 7.13 -17.25
C ALA A 25 -10.36 6.39 -16.25
N VAL A 26 -9.35 5.68 -16.78
CA VAL A 26 -8.11 5.44 -16.03
C VAL A 26 -7.20 6.64 -16.25
N ALA A 27 -6.67 7.16 -15.13
CA ALA A 27 -5.66 8.21 -15.01
C ALA A 27 -6.12 9.67 -15.15
N GLN A 28 -6.60 10.25 -14.04
CA GLN A 28 -5.96 11.45 -13.48
C GLN A 28 -5.80 11.32 -11.96
N ASN A 29 -4.54 11.23 -11.56
CA ASN A 29 -4.02 11.36 -10.22
C ASN A 29 -4.21 12.80 -9.72
N SER A 30 -5.06 13.05 -8.73
CA SER A 30 -5.02 14.26 -7.87
C SER A 30 -6.04 14.17 -6.74
N GLN A 31 -5.59 13.95 -5.49
CA GLN A 31 -6.24 14.19 -4.17
C GLN A 31 -7.71 13.75 -3.98
N PRO A 32 -8.14 13.27 -2.79
CA PRO A 32 -9.56 13.18 -2.46
C PRO A 32 -10.14 14.61 -2.36
N ALA A 33 -10.59 15.16 -3.50
CA ALA A 33 -11.30 16.42 -3.57
C ALA A 33 -12.66 16.25 -2.88
N GLY A 34 -12.73 16.67 -1.62
CA GLY A 34 -13.96 16.59 -0.82
C GLY A 34 -13.79 16.59 0.69
N LEU A 35 -12.56 16.47 1.22
CA LEU A 35 -12.33 16.55 2.66
C LEU A 35 -12.06 17.99 3.12
N SER A 36 -12.75 18.40 4.17
CA SER A 36 -12.46 19.63 4.93
C SER A 36 -11.09 19.57 5.60
N THR A 37 -10.54 20.73 5.99
CA THR A 37 -9.21 20.82 6.63
C THR A 37 -9.10 19.97 7.89
N ASP A 38 -10.18 19.84 8.65
CA ASP A 38 -10.20 19.04 9.88
C ASP A 38 -10.27 17.53 9.58
N GLU A 39 -11.03 17.13 8.56
CA GLU A 39 -11.05 15.73 8.09
C GLU A 39 -9.67 15.31 7.56
N GLN A 40 -8.96 16.19 6.83
CA GLN A 40 -7.61 15.89 6.35
C GLN A 40 -6.61 15.71 7.51
N LYS A 41 -6.68 16.55 8.55
CA LYS A 41 -5.84 16.40 9.75
C LYS A 41 -6.11 15.08 10.47
N ILE A 42 -7.38 14.68 10.56
CA ILE A 42 -7.75 13.39 11.17
C ILE A 42 -7.21 12.23 10.35
N VAL A 43 -7.40 12.24 9.03
CA VAL A 43 -6.88 11.19 8.13
C VAL A 43 -5.36 11.08 8.25
N ASN A 44 -4.63 12.20 8.20
CA ASN A 44 -3.17 12.20 8.32
C ASN A 44 -2.70 11.64 9.66
N TYR A 45 -3.34 12.03 10.77
CA TYR A 45 -3.03 11.52 12.09
C TYR A 45 -3.29 10.02 12.20
N VAL A 46 -4.44 9.56 11.71
CA VAL A 46 -4.79 8.14 11.70
C VAL A 46 -3.75 7.36 10.89
N MET A 47 -3.36 7.85 9.70
CA MET A 47 -2.34 7.21 8.86
C MET A 47 -0.92 7.21 9.48
N ASP A 48 -0.56 8.24 10.25
CA ASP A 48 0.72 8.30 10.96
C ASP A 48 0.76 7.30 12.14
N GLU A 49 -0.33 7.18 12.89
CA GLU A 49 -0.48 6.15 13.93
C GLU A 49 -0.47 4.73 13.34
N PHE A 50 -1.05 4.56 12.14
CA PHE A 50 -0.92 3.33 11.38
C PHE A 50 0.54 2.99 11.02
N ALA A 51 1.31 3.96 10.56
CA ALA A 51 2.72 3.75 10.20
C ALA A 51 3.58 3.35 11.41
N LYS A 52 3.22 3.82 12.62
CA LYS A 52 3.91 3.48 13.88
C LYS A 52 3.45 2.15 14.49
N SER A 53 2.30 1.63 14.06
CA SER A 53 1.74 0.37 14.54
C SER A 53 2.56 -0.83 14.03
N LYS A 54 3.31 -1.46 14.94
CA LYS A 54 4.13 -2.67 14.66
C LYS A 54 3.34 -3.91 14.20
N ALA A 55 2.01 -3.85 14.19
CA ALA A 55 1.15 -5.04 14.01
C ALA A 55 0.53 -5.17 12.62
N GLY A 56 0.72 -4.22 11.70
CA GLY A 56 0.13 -4.30 10.35
C GLY A 56 -1.40 -4.43 10.32
N LYS A 57 -2.08 -4.15 11.43
CA LYS A 57 -3.54 -4.23 11.57
C LYS A 57 -4.08 -3.00 12.29
N PRO A 58 -5.14 -2.38 11.77
CA PRO A 58 -5.85 -1.34 12.49
C PRO A 58 -6.37 -1.83 13.84
N ASN A 59 -6.10 -1.07 14.91
CA ASN A 59 -6.88 -1.16 16.14
C ASN A 59 -7.65 0.14 16.34
N PHE A 60 -8.77 0.28 15.65
CA PHE A 60 -9.72 1.38 15.82
C PHE A 60 -10.50 1.19 17.12
N SER A 61 -9.83 1.35 18.26
CA SER A 61 -10.49 1.31 19.56
C SER A 61 -11.22 2.64 19.83
N PRO A 62 -12.27 2.66 20.66
CA PRO A 62 -12.94 3.88 21.10
C PRO A 62 -11.99 4.91 21.75
N ARG A 63 -10.81 4.48 22.21
CA ARG A 63 -9.78 5.38 22.75
C ARG A 63 -9.17 6.30 21.69
N MET A 64 -9.08 5.84 20.43
CA MET A 64 -8.51 6.63 19.33
C MET A 64 -9.31 7.92 19.06
N ALA A 65 -10.64 7.86 19.17
CA ALA A 65 -11.49 9.05 19.04
C ALA A 65 -11.22 10.09 20.15
N GLY A 66 -10.98 9.62 21.38
CA GLY A 66 -10.61 10.46 22.52
C GLY A 66 -9.20 11.06 22.37
N GLU A 67 -8.25 10.31 21.83
CA GLU A 67 -6.88 10.78 21.56
C GLU A 67 -6.84 11.83 20.44
N ILE A 68 -7.65 11.65 19.39
CA ILE A 68 -7.80 12.62 18.31
C ILE A 68 -8.33 13.95 18.84
N GLN A 69 -9.33 13.91 19.73
CA GLN A 69 -9.86 15.11 20.36
C GLN A 69 -8.82 15.82 21.24
N GLN A 70 -8.04 15.06 22.01
CA GLN A 70 -6.99 15.61 22.89
C GLN A 70 -5.79 16.19 22.13
N LYS A 71 -5.38 15.55 21.01
CA LYS A 71 -4.17 15.95 20.27
C LYS A 71 -4.43 16.95 19.15
N LEU A 72 -5.57 16.83 18.47
CA LEU A 72 -5.89 17.69 17.32
C LEU A 72 -6.87 18.81 17.68
N GLY A 73 -7.50 18.75 18.86
CA GLY A 73 -8.55 19.71 19.24
C GLY A 73 -9.83 19.58 18.40
N ILE A 74 -9.99 18.46 17.69
CA ILE A 74 -11.10 18.22 16.77
C ILE A 74 -12.01 17.14 17.36
N THR A 75 -13.29 17.47 17.56
CA THR A 75 -14.31 16.49 17.93
C THR A 75 -14.84 15.84 16.66
N ILE A 76 -14.64 14.53 16.50
CA ILE A 76 -15.21 13.79 15.37
C ILE A 76 -16.73 13.77 15.53
N THR A 77 -17.43 14.39 14.57
CA THR A 77 -18.89 14.37 14.53
C THR A 77 -19.39 13.20 13.67
N PRO A 78 -20.58 12.64 13.94
CA PRO A 78 -21.11 11.48 13.19
C PRO A 78 -21.16 11.68 11.66
N GLN A 79 -21.38 12.92 11.21
CA GLN A 79 -21.42 13.28 9.78
C GLN A 79 -20.05 13.24 9.08
N MET A 80 -18.95 13.35 9.82
CA MET A 80 -17.59 13.29 9.26
C MET A 80 -17.10 11.84 9.09
N VAL A 81 -17.68 10.89 9.84
CA VAL A 81 -17.23 9.49 9.89
C VAL A 81 -17.19 8.82 8.51
N PRO A 82 -18.24 8.90 7.66
CA PRO A 82 -18.21 8.24 6.35
C PRO A 82 -17.17 8.83 5.38
N SER A 83 -16.84 10.11 5.53
CA SER A 83 -15.83 10.79 4.71
C SER A 83 -14.42 10.40 5.14
N ILE A 84 -14.16 10.39 6.46
CA ILE A 84 -12.89 9.99 7.05
C ILE A 84 -12.63 8.51 6.77
N GLU A 85 -13.61 7.62 6.98
CA GLU A 85 -13.47 6.19 6.72
C GLU A 85 -13.12 5.91 5.25
N ARG A 86 -13.82 6.54 4.30
CA ARG A 86 -13.52 6.38 2.87
C ARG A 86 -12.10 6.85 2.53
N ALA A 87 -11.68 7.97 3.11
CA ALA A 87 -10.33 8.50 2.88
C ALA A 87 -9.27 7.57 3.45
N VAL A 88 -9.40 7.13 4.70
CA VAL A 88 -8.49 6.17 5.34
C VAL A 88 -8.43 4.86 4.55
N VAL A 89 -9.58 4.29 4.16
CA VAL A 89 -9.62 3.06 3.34
C VAL A 89 -8.94 3.27 1.99
N THR A 90 -9.10 4.43 1.36
CA THR A 90 -8.42 4.75 0.09
C THR A 90 -6.92 4.81 0.25
N GLU A 91 -6.42 5.46 1.31
CA GLU A 91 -4.98 5.54 1.60
C GLU A 91 -4.39 4.17 1.99
N LEU A 92 -5.10 3.39 2.81
CA LEU A 92 -4.71 2.00 3.14
C LEU A 92 -4.66 1.11 1.89
N LYS A 93 -5.62 1.28 0.95
CA LYS A 93 -5.64 0.54 -0.31
C LYS A 93 -4.44 0.88 -1.21
N LYS A 94 -3.90 2.11 -1.14
CA LYS A 94 -2.63 2.45 -1.83
C LYS A 94 -1.45 1.68 -1.25
N ILE A 95 -1.41 1.50 0.07
CA ILE A 95 -0.39 0.69 0.74
C ILE A 95 -0.52 -0.77 0.31
N GLU A 96 -1.75 -1.31 0.27
CA GLU A 96 -2.01 -2.68 -0.23
C GLU A 96 -1.59 -2.87 -1.70
N MET A 97 -1.91 -1.93 -2.59
CA MET A 97 -1.50 -2.00 -4.00
C MET A 97 0.02 -1.91 -4.19
N THR A 98 0.72 -1.19 -3.31
CA THR A 98 2.19 -1.16 -3.30
C THR A 98 2.77 -2.46 -2.74
N TYR A 99 2.09 -3.09 -1.77
CA TYR A 99 2.52 -4.35 -1.16
C TYR A 99 2.32 -5.56 -2.08
N ASN A 100 1.27 -5.57 -2.91
CA ASN A 100 1.05 -6.60 -3.94
C ASN A 100 2.17 -6.65 -5.02
N GLN A 101 3.06 -5.66 -5.05
CA GLN A 101 4.27 -5.71 -5.90
C GLN A 101 5.40 -6.55 -5.31
N LEU A 102 5.20 -7.16 -4.13
CA LEU A 102 6.13 -8.08 -3.47
C LEU A 102 5.61 -9.52 -3.42
N ASP A 103 4.56 -9.82 -4.19
CA ASP A 103 4.03 -11.18 -4.30
C ASP A 103 5.03 -12.13 -4.97
N LYS A 104 4.95 -13.42 -4.64
CA LYS A 104 5.80 -14.44 -5.27
C LYS A 104 5.63 -14.42 -6.79
N GLY A 105 6.74 -14.24 -7.51
CA GLY A 105 6.76 -14.17 -8.98
C GLY A 105 6.60 -12.76 -9.55
N SER A 106 6.31 -11.77 -8.71
CA SER A 106 6.40 -10.36 -9.10
C SER A 106 7.86 -9.97 -9.37
N LYS A 107 8.04 -8.92 -10.17
CA LYS A 107 9.37 -8.40 -10.47
C LYS A 107 9.92 -7.66 -9.26
N ALA A 108 11.10 -8.06 -8.79
CA ALA A 108 11.80 -7.36 -7.71
C ALA A 108 12.03 -5.87 -8.04
N PRO A 109 11.81 -4.95 -7.09
CA PRO A 109 12.08 -3.52 -7.28
C PRO A 109 13.54 -3.25 -7.65
N ALA A 110 13.75 -2.34 -8.60
CA ALA A 110 15.10 -1.95 -9.00
C ALA A 110 15.79 -1.16 -7.88
N PHE A 111 17.06 -1.43 -7.66
CA PHE A 111 17.92 -0.65 -6.78
C PHE A 111 19.31 -0.46 -7.41
N ASP A 112 19.98 0.57 -6.91
CA ASP A 112 21.34 0.95 -7.24
C ASP A 112 22.02 1.40 -5.95
N LEU A 113 22.92 0.58 -5.42
CA LEU A 113 23.51 0.77 -4.10
C LEU A 113 25.04 0.81 -4.17
N PRO A 114 25.70 1.60 -3.33
CA PRO A 114 27.15 1.61 -3.24
C PRO A 114 27.65 0.25 -2.74
N ALA A 115 28.67 -0.30 -3.40
CA ALA A 115 29.30 -1.55 -2.99
C ALA A 115 30.47 -1.28 -2.02
N MET A 116 30.70 -2.20 -1.08
CA MET A 116 31.80 -2.07 -0.11
C MET A 116 33.19 -2.06 -0.76
N ALA A 117 33.35 -2.75 -1.90
CA ALA A 117 34.60 -2.79 -2.66
C ALA A 117 34.81 -1.55 -3.56
N GLY A 118 33.91 -0.56 -3.48
CA GLY A 118 33.85 0.57 -4.39
C GLY A 118 32.95 0.31 -5.59
N GLY A 119 32.49 1.39 -6.23
CA GLY A 119 31.50 1.32 -7.32
C GLY A 119 30.08 1.08 -6.80
N ASN A 120 29.21 0.62 -7.71
CA ASN A 120 27.80 0.42 -7.46
C ASN A 120 27.36 -1.00 -7.85
N VAL A 121 26.40 -1.54 -7.11
CA VAL A 121 25.69 -2.78 -7.45
C VAL A 121 24.27 -2.43 -7.86
N LYS A 122 23.88 -2.83 -9.07
CA LYS A 122 22.51 -2.71 -9.56
C LYS A 122 21.86 -4.07 -9.64
N LEU A 123 20.56 -4.15 -9.34
CA LEU A 123 19.82 -5.41 -9.47
C LEU A 123 19.85 -5.97 -10.91
N SER A 124 19.92 -5.10 -11.91
CA SER A 124 20.02 -5.48 -13.33
C SER A 124 21.25 -6.34 -13.63
N ASP A 125 22.34 -6.11 -12.90
CA ASP A 125 23.64 -6.71 -13.16
C ASP A 125 23.71 -8.15 -12.62
N LEU A 126 22.78 -8.48 -11.70
CA LEU A 126 22.65 -9.79 -11.08
C LEU A 126 21.60 -10.67 -11.78
N LYS A 127 21.10 -10.26 -12.95
CA LYS A 127 20.07 -11.00 -13.68
C LYS A 127 20.57 -12.40 -14.05
N GLY A 128 19.77 -13.42 -13.73
CA GLY A 128 20.13 -14.83 -13.94
C GLY A 128 20.80 -15.50 -12.74
N LYS A 129 21.14 -14.73 -11.69
CA LYS A 129 21.50 -15.26 -10.38
C LYS A 129 20.27 -15.35 -9.47
N VAL A 130 20.35 -16.23 -8.49
CA VAL A 130 19.44 -16.20 -7.34
C VAL A 130 20.01 -15.18 -6.35
N VAL A 131 19.29 -14.10 -6.10
CA VAL A 131 19.76 -13.02 -5.22
C VAL A 131 18.99 -13.04 -3.91
N VAL A 132 19.71 -13.14 -2.80
CA VAL A 132 19.17 -13.00 -1.45
C VAL A 132 19.53 -11.60 -0.94
N VAL A 133 18.53 -10.80 -0.60
CA VAL A 133 18.73 -9.46 -0.02
C VAL A 133 18.41 -9.51 1.46
N ASN A 134 19.37 -9.11 2.30
CA ASN A 134 19.27 -9.10 3.74
C ASN A 134 19.36 -7.65 4.26
N PHE A 135 18.27 -7.13 4.82
CA PHE A 135 18.28 -5.79 5.41
C PHE A 135 18.74 -5.87 6.87
N TRP A 136 19.97 -5.43 7.15
CA TRP A 136 20.55 -5.50 8.48
C TRP A 136 21.25 -4.20 8.89
N ALA A 137 21.67 -4.15 10.16
CA ALA A 137 22.49 -3.07 10.68
C ALA A 137 23.41 -3.58 11.80
N THR A 138 24.52 -2.89 12.03
CA THR A 138 25.52 -3.23 13.06
C THR A 138 24.97 -3.23 14.49
N TRP A 139 23.89 -2.48 14.72
CA TRP A 139 23.19 -2.37 16.00
C TRP A 139 21.98 -3.31 16.11
N CYS A 140 21.79 -4.26 15.18
CA CYS A 140 20.71 -5.23 15.20
C CYS A 140 21.20 -6.61 15.70
N PRO A 141 21.04 -6.95 16.99
CA PRO A 141 21.45 -8.25 17.53
C PRO A 141 20.86 -9.47 16.81
N PRO A 142 19.54 -9.55 16.49
CA PRO A 142 19.01 -10.72 15.81
C PRO A 142 19.58 -10.87 14.40
N CYS A 143 19.79 -9.76 13.69
CA CYS A 143 20.42 -9.80 12.36
C CYS A 143 21.82 -10.42 12.42
N LEU A 144 22.63 -10.04 13.42
CA LEU A 144 23.97 -10.60 13.63
C LEU A 144 23.95 -12.10 13.97
N GLN A 145 22.92 -12.57 14.68
CA GLN A 145 22.75 -13.99 15.00
C GLN A 145 22.38 -14.83 13.78
N GLU A 146 21.74 -14.24 12.77
CA GLU A 146 21.36 -14.92 11.52
C GLU A 146 22.50 -14.97 10.48
N MET A 147 23.48 -14.05 10.56
CA MET A 147 24.61 -13.98 9.61
C MET A 147 25.38 -15.28 9.42
N PRO A 148 25.71 -16.07 10.46
CA PRO A 148 26.42 -17.34 10.28
C PRO A 148 25.68 -18.29 9.34
N GLY A 149 24.35 -18.42 9.49
CA GLY A 149 23.53 -19.26 8.62
C GLY A 149 23.49 -18.72 7.18
N LEU A 150 23.43 -17.40 7.01
CA LEU A 150 23.48 -16.77 5.69
C LEU A 150 24.83 -17.03 4.99
N ASN A 151 25.93 -16.97 5.75
CA ASN A 151 27.28 -17.27 5.26
C ASN A 151 27.42 -18.74 4.84
N GLU A 152 26.84 -19.67 5.60
CA GLU A 152 26.79 -21.10 5.24
C GLU A 152 26.08 -21.31 3.91
N VAL A 153 24.90 -20.69 3.72
CA VAL A 153 24.15 -20.73 2.46
C VAL A 153 24.98 -20.15 1.31
N TYR A 154 25.59 -18.97 1.50
CA TYR A 154 26.43 -18.39 0.45
C TYR A 154 27.58 -19.32 0.07
N ASN A 155 28.32 -19.84 1.04
CA ASN A 155 29.46 -20.72 0.78
C ASN A 155 29.05 -22.02 0.06
N ALA A 156 27.88 -22.56 0.35
CA ALA A 156 27.39 -23.79 -0.28
C ALA A 156 26.83 -23.59 -1.70
N TYR A 157 26.40 -22.38 -2.06
CA TYR A 157 25.66 -22.13 -3.30
C TYR A 157 26.23 -21.01 -4.20
N LYS A 158 27.28 -20.30 -3.79
CA LYS A 158 27.91 -19.24 -4.62
C LYS A 158 28.31 -19.74 -6.02
N ASP A 159 28.88 -20.95 -6.10
CA ASP A 159 29.31 -21.55 -7.38
C ASP A 159 28.13 -22.06 -8.22
N LYS A 160 26.92 -22.10 -7.63
CA LYS A 160 25.65 -22.43 -8.30
C LYS A 160 24.86 -21.19 -8.69
N GLY A 161 25.47 -20.00 -8.58
CA GLY A 161 24.86 -18.74 -8.98
C GLY A 161 23.97 -18.08 -7.92
N VAL A 162 24.16 -18.40 -6.64
CA VAL A 162 23.54 -17.65 -5.54
C VAL A 162 24.42 -16.46 -5.14
N GLU A 163 23.82 -15.29 -5.03
CA GLU A 163 24.46 -14.07 -4.53
C GLU A 163 23.72 -13.57 -3.28
N VAL A 164 24.45 -13.11 -2.28
CA VAL A 164 23.88 -12.54 -1.06
C VAL A 164 24.30 -11.08 -0.95
N LEU A 165 23.33 -10.20 -0.78
CA LEU A 165 23.52 -8.77 -0.55
C LEU A 165 23.04 -8.43 0.87
N GLY A 166 23.90 -7.82 1.68
CA GLY A 166 23.62 -7.39 3.04
C GLY A 166 24.19 -6.02 3.30
#